data_AF-A0A9W8S7B4-F1
#
_entry.id   AF-A0A9W8S7B4-F1
#
_cell.length_a   1.000
_cell.length_b   1.000
_cell.length_c   1.000
_cell.angle_alpha   90.00
_cell.angle_beta   90.00
_cell.angle_gamma   90.00
#
_symmetry.space_group_name_H-M   'P 1'
#
loop_
_entity.id
_entity.type
_entity.pdbx_description
1 polymer ?
#
loop_
_entity_poly.entity_id
_entity_poly.type
_entity_poly.pdbx_seq_one_letter_code
_entity_poly.pdbx_strand_id
1 'polypeptide(L)'
;MSTIFPNLYTHRKVAETAAKACDICYKSSTSVLITPDKKDFFFVCPVHLKDRYFCTPKIDEDAAKAKREKELEEEKERVKKEYEEKQKKKKEKEAKKDKDEKEKDGDKGKDKDKKDEDEKKDEDDKKKEEASHVPEEEPRVFELKTTFYQQRLLKKRQAEAAKADRERASKPGYFPSVPSDAPTR
;
A
#
# COMPACT_ATOMS: atom_id res chain seq x y z
N MET A 1 20.93 26.79 -10.42
CA MET A 1 19.52 26.75 -9.96
C MET A 1 19.27 25.34 -9.44
N SER A 2 19.07 25.20 -8.14
CA SER A 2 18.88 23.90 -7.48
C SER A 2 17.72 23.17 -8.14
N THR A 3 18.01 22.04 -8.77
CA THR A 3 16.98 21.25 -9.47
C THR A 3 15.94 20.78 -8.46
N ILE A 4 14.73 21.32 -8.54
CA ILE A 4 13.57 20.84 -7.79
C ILE A 4 13.20 19.51 -8.44
N PHE A 5 13.51 18.41 -7.76
CA PHE A 5 13.12 17.06 -8.19
C PHE A 5 11.81 16.68 -7.50
N PRO A 6 10.92 15.92 -8.16
CA PRO A 6 9.64 15.56 -7.56
C PRO A 6 9.83 14.74 -6.27
N ASN A 7 8.90 14.87 -5.33
CA ASN A 7 8.87 14.09 -4.08
C ASN A 7 8.35 12.66 -4.32
N LEU A 8 8.81 12.00 -5.38
CA LEU A 8 8.37 10.66 -5.77
C LEU A 8 9.57 9.71 -5.71
N TYR A 9 9.44 8.66 -4.91
CA TYR A 9 10.54 7.74 -4.64
C TYR A 9 10.14 6.30 -4.91
N THR A 10 10.94 5.63 -5.73
CA THR A 10 10.78 4.20 -6.00
C THR A 10 11.62 3.38 -5.04
N HIS A 11 11.04 2.36 -4.42
CA HIS A 11 11.76 1.43 -3.58
C HIS A 11 12.45 0.34 -4.41
N ARG A 12 13.76 0.21 -4.23
CA ARG A 12 14.58 -0.85 -4.82
C ARG A 12 15.41 -1.54 -3.74
N LYS A 13 15.52 -2.86 -3.84
CA LYS A 13 16.46 -3.64 -3.03
C LYS A 13 17.78 -3.78 -3.77
N VAL A 14 18.88 -3.54 -3.08
CA VAL A 14 20.25 -3.67 -3.58
C VAL A 14 20.90 -4.89 -2.93
N ALA A 15 21.94 -5.44 -3.55
CA ALA A 15 22.72 -6.54 -2.98
C ALA A 15 23.33 -6.15 -1.62
N GLU A 16 23.53 -7.14 -0.75
CA GLU A 16 24.10 -6.96 0.60
C GLU A 16 25.52 -6.36 0.58
N THR A 17 26.30 -6.63 -0.47
CA THR A 17 27.64 -6.07 -0.66
C THR A 17 27.66 -4.56 -0.84
N ALA A 18 26.55 -3.97 -1.28
CA ALA A 18 26.39 -2.53 -1.44
C ALA A 18 25.44 -1.94 -0.38
N ALA A 19 25.23 -2.65 0.75
CA ALA A 19 24.48 -2.15 1.88
C ALA A 19 25.13 -0.89 2.46
N LYS A 20 24.31 0.12 2.72
CA LYS A 20 24.76 1.35 3.39
C LYS A 20 23.88 1.62 4.62
N ALA A 21 24.40 2.50 5.49
CA ALA A 21 23.68 2.94 6.67
C ALA A 21 22.37 3.64 6.29
N CYS A 22 21.29 3.32 7.01
CA CYS A 22 20.01 3.99 6.89
C CYS A 22 20.12 5.45 7.32
N ASP A 23 19.49 6.37 6.61
CA ASP A 23 19.54 7.81 6.92
C ASP A 23 18.88 8.22 8.25
N ILE A 24 18.16 7.31 8.91
CA ILE A 24 17.38 7.59 10.12
C ILE A 24 17.99 6.91 11.36
N CYS A 25 18.25 5.60 11.31
CA CYS A 25 18.86 4.86 12.43
C CYS A 25 20.31 4.45 12.20
N TYR A 26 20.89 4.77 11.03
CA TYR A 26 22.26 4.41 10.68
C TYR A 26 22.59 2.92 10.69
N LYS A 27 21.58 2.04 10.83
CA LYS A 27 21.73 0.59 10.68
C LYS A 27 21.97 0.25 9.21
N SER A 28 22.80 -0.75 8.94
CA SER A 28 23.04 -1.27 7.59
C SER A 28 21.71 -1.70 6.95
N SER A 29 21.44 -1.21 5.74
CA SER A 29 20.22 -1.49 5.02
C SER A 29 20.50 -1.71 3.53
N THR A 30 19.72 -2.60 2.92
CA THR A 30 19.78 -2.96 1.49
C THR A 30 18.67 -2.31 0.68
N SER A 31 17.71 -1.68 1.35
CA SER A 31 16.58 -0.98 0.73
C SER A 31 16.92 0.49 0.43
N VAL A 32 16.67 0.88 -0.82
CA VAL A 32 17.01 2.20 -1.38
C VAL A 32 15.76 2.85 -1.94
N LEU A 33 15.56 4.12 -1.60
CA LEU A 33 14.55 4.98 -2.21
C LEU A 33 15.20 5.87 -3.27
N ILE A 34 14.72 5.79 -4.51
CA ILE A 34 15.32 6.46 -5.68
C ILE A 34 14.27 7.29 -6.41
N THR A 35 14.57 8.56 -6.64
CA THR A 35 13.78 9.42 -7.54
C THR A 35 13.81 8.92 -8.99
N PRO A 36 12.74 9.08 -9.78
CA PRO A 36 12.72 8.63 -11.18
C PRO A 36 13.87 9.24 -12.01
N ASP A 37 14.22 10.48 -11.72
CA ASP A 37 15.31 11.22 -12.37
C ASP A 37 16.71 10.79 -11.90
N LYS A 38 16.82 9.87 -10.93
CA LYS A 38 18.07 9.43 -10.29
C LYS A 38 18.92 10.56 -9.67
N LYS A 39 18.36 11.77 -9.54
CA LYS A 39 19.01 12.95 -8.94
C LYS A 39 19.25 12.76 -7.45
N ASP A 40 18.36 12.02 -6.80
CA ASP A 40 18.46 11.75 -5.39
C ASP A 40 18.10 10.30 -5.03
N PHE A 41 18.94 9.70 -4.18
CA PHE A 41 18.81 8.34 -3.67
C PHE A 41 19.33 8.26 -2.24
N PHE A 42 18.74 7.40 -1.43
CA PHE A 42 19.14 7.19 -0.04
C PHE A 42 18.69 5.83 0.47
N PHE A 43 19.34 5.38 1.54
CA PHE A 43 19.12 4.08 2.15
C PHE A 43 18.18 4.20 3.34
N VAL A 44 17.21 3.29 3.41
CA VAL A 44 16.21 3.25 4.47
C VAL A 44 16.02 1.82 4.89
N CYS A 45 16.02 1.51 6.18
CA CYS A 45 15.71 0.15 6.64
C CYS A 45 14.20 -0.16 6.54
N PRO A 46 13.80 -1.43 6.40
CA PRO A 46 12.39 -1.82 6.30
C PRO A 46 11.56 -1.43 7.53
N VAL A 47 12.20 -1.26 8.70
CA VAL A 47 11.53 -0.79 9.91
C VAL A 47 10.99 0.63 9.74
N HIS A 48 11.75 1.51 9.11
CA HIS A 48 11.33 2.90 8.88
C HIS A 48 10.51 3.10 7.62
N LEU A 49 10.55 2.16 6.67
CA LEU A 49 9.60 2.17 5.55
C LEU A 49 8.15 1.97 6.02
N LYS A 50 7.95 1.29 7.16
CA LYS A 50 6.63 1.10 7.79
C LYS A 50 6.20 2.28 8.67
N ASP A 51 7.06 3.28 8.87
CA ASP A 51 6.75 4.43 9.73
C ASP A 51 5.84 5.44 9.00
N ARG A 52 4.68 5.70 9.61
CA ARG A 52 3.66 6.64 9.11
C ARG A 52 4.15 8.09 9.02
N TYR A 53 5.14 8.46 9.83
CA TYR A 53 5.69 9.81 9.87
C TYR A 53 6.83 10.01 8.88
N PHE A 54 7.31 8.93 8.24
CA PHE A 54 8.45 8.99 7.34
C PHE A 54 8.05 8.96 5.87
N CYS A 55 7.44 7.86 5.44
CA CYS A 55 6.99 7.66 4.07
C CYS A 55 5.50 7.34 4.05
N THR A 56 4.77 8.09 3.23
CA THR A 56 3.42 7.69 2.84
C THR A 56 3.53 6.87 1.57
N PRO A 57 3.08 5.61 1.56
CA PRO A 57 3.00 4.85 0.33
C PRO A 57 2.10 5.61 -0.64
N LYS A 58 2.66 6.04 -1.77
CA LYS A 58 1.85 6.64 -2.82
C LYS A 58 1.31 5.50 -3.66
N ILE A 59 0.38 4.76 -3.05
CA ILE A 59 -0.63 4.08 -3.84
C ILE A 59 -1.42 5.24 -4.46
N ASP A 60 -1.62 5.25 -5.77
CA ASP A 60 -2.58 6.19 -6.37
C ASP A 60 -3.86 6.09 -5.52
N GLU A 61 -4.18 7.17 -4.80
CA GLU A 61 -5.29 7.20 -3.84
C GLU A 61 -6.59 6.75 -4.55
N ASP A 62 -6.70 7.00 -5.86
CA ASP A 62 -7.78 6.56 -6.73
C ASP A 62 -7.77 5.05 -7.01
N ALA A 63 -6.61 4.40 -7.11
CA ALA A 63 -6.52 2.95 -7.30
C ALA A 63 -6.79 2.19 -5.98
N ALA A 64 -6.36 2.74 -4.83
CA ALA A 64 -6.69 2.18 -3.52
C ALA A 64 -8.17 2.39 -3.16
N LYS A 65 -8.72 3.56 -3.46
CA LYS A 65 -10.16 3.85 -3.29
C LYS A 65 -10.99 3.04 -4.27
N ALA A 66 -10.59 2.90 -5.53
CA ALA A 66 -11.29 2.05 -6.49
C ALA A 66 -11.26 0.56 -6.10
N LYS A 67 -10.16 0.06 -5.50
CA LYS A 67 -10.13 -1.32 -4.98
C LYS A 67 -11.07 -1.48 -3.77
N ARG A 68 -11.06 -0.53 -2.83
CA ARG A 68 -11.99 -0.53 -1.69
C ARG A 68 -13.45 -0.34 -2.10
N GLU A 69 -13.72 0.50 -3.10
CA GLU A 69 -15.06 0.72 -3.64
C GLU A 69 -15.58 -0.53 -4.35
N LYS A 70 -14.72 -1.23 -5.11
CA LYS A 70 -15.07 -2.53 -5.72
C LYS A 70 -15.36 -3.60 -4.67
N GLU A 71 -14.53 -3.71 -3.63
CA GLU A 71 -14.78 -4.65 -2.52
C GLU A 71 -16.10 -4.33 -1.80
N LEU A 72 -16.37 -3.05 -1.53
CA LEU A 72 -17.64 -2.60 -0.92
C LEU A 72 -18.85 -2.78 -1.84
N GLU A 73 -18.68 -2.68 -3.16
CA GLU A 73 -19.73 -2.94 -4.15
C GLU A 73 -20.06 -4.44 -4.24
N GLU A 74 -19.05 -5.30 -4.24
CA GLU A 74 -19.21 -6.75 -4.20
C GLU A 74 -19.93 -7.21 -2.92
N GLU A 75 -19.58 -6.63 -1.76
CA GLU A 75 -20.30 -6.88 -0.50
C GLU A 75 -21.76 -6.40 -0.57
N LYS A 76 -22.02 -5.21 -1.11
CA LYS A 76 -23.38 -4.69 -1.30
C LYS A 76 -24.19 -5.57 -2.23
N GLU A 77 -23.60 -6.08 -3.32
CA GLU A 77 -24.26 -6.99 -4.23
C GLU A 77 -24.60 -8.33 -3.59
N ARG A 78 -23.69 -8.90 -2.79
CA ARG A 78 -23.96 -10.12 -2.04
C ARG A 78 -25.11 -9.93 -1.06
N VAL A 79 -25.11 -8.84 -0.30
CA VAL A 79 -26.18 -8.52 0.65
C VAL A 79 -27.52 -8.31 -0.06
N LYS A 80 -27.52 -7.63 -1.22
CA LYS A 80 -28.74 -7.48 -2.04
C LYS A 80 -29.27 -8.82 -2.55
N LYS A 81 -28.41 -9.69 -3.09
CA LYS A 81 -28.78 -11.04 -3.55
C LYS A 81 -29.36 -11.88 -2.41
N GLU A 82 -28.71 -11.88 -1.24
CA GLU A 82 -29.21 -12.57 -0.04
C GLU A 82 -30.55 -12.01 0.45
N TYR A 83 -30.75 -10.70 0.38
CA TYR A 83 -32.01 -10.06 0.76
C TYR A 83 -33.15 -10.40 -0.21
N GLU A 84 -32.89 -10.37 -1.51
CA GLU A 84 -33.88 -10.71 -2.54
C GLU A 84 -34.29 -12.18 -2.48
N GLU A 85 -33.36 -13.11 -2.26
CA GLU A 85 -33.67 -14.53 -2.06
C GLU A 85 -34.49 -14.76 -0.79
N LYS A 86 -34.14 -14.08 0.32
CA LYS A 86 -34.93 -14.13 1.56
C LYS A 86 -36.35 -13.59 1.35
N GLN A 87 -36.51 -12.52 0.57
CA GLN A 87 -37.81 -11.94 0.24
C GLN A 87 -38.64 -12.86 -0.67
N LYS A 88 -38.03 -13.47 -1.70
CA LYS A 88 -38.71 -14.45 -2.56
C LYS A 88 -39.15 -15.67 -1.76
N LYS A 89 -38.27 -16.22 -0.90
CA LYS A 89 -38.61 -17.32 0.01
C LYS A 89 -39.74 -16.97 0.99
N LYS A 90 -39.81 -15.72 1.48
CA LYS A 90 -40.93 -15.25 2.30
C LYS A 90 -42.23 -15.18 1.52
N LYS A 91 -42.22 -14.57 0.33
CA LYS A 91 -43.39 -14.45 -0.55
C LYS A 91 -43.89 -15.81 -1.04
N GLU A 92 -43.00 -16.75 -1.34
CA GLU A 92 -43.37 -18.12 -1.71
C GLU A 92 -43.97 -18.88 -0.53
N LYS A 93 -43.46 -18.68 0.69
CA LYS A 93 -44.05 -19.25 1.91
C LYS A 93 -45.42 -18.66 2.23
N GLU A 94 -45.61 -17.36 2.03
CA GLU A 94 -46.91 -16.69 2.19
C GLU A 94 -47.90 -17.15 1.12
N ALA A 95 -47.50 -17.20 -0.16
CA ALA A 95 -48.35 -17.70 -1.24
C ALA A 95 -48.69 -19.19 -1.12
N LYS A 96 -47.79 -20.01 -0.55
CA LYS A 96 -48.10 -21.41 -0.21
C LYS A 96 -49.11 -21.49 0.93
N LYS A 97 -48.96 -20.68 1.99
CA LYS A 97 -49.93 -20.62 3.08
C LYS A 97 -51.30 -20.15 2.60
N ASP A 98 -51.38 -19.12 1.76
CA ASP A 98 -52.65 -18.63 1.19
C ASP A 98 -53.33 -19.68 0.29
N LYS A 99 -52.56 -20.50 -0.44
CA LYS A 99 -53.11 -21.63 -1.22
C LYS A 99 -53.60 -22.77 -0.33
N ASP A 100 -52.84 -23.13 0.72
CA ASP A 100 -53.23 -24.14 1.71
C ASP A 100 -54.48 -23.72 2.52
N GLU A 101 -54.64 -22.43 2.79
CA GLU A 101 -55.80 -21.89 3.51
C GLU A 101 -57.05 -21.80 2.61
N LYS A 102 -56.86 -21.63 1.29
CA LYS A 102 -57.95 -21.65 0.30
C LYS A 102 -58.38 -23.07 -0.12
N GLU A 103 -57.53 -24.09 0.04
CA GLU A 103 -57.90 -25.51 -0.17
C GLU A 103 -58.49 -26.18 1.08
N LYS A 104 -58.43 -25.55 2.26
CA LYS A 104 -59.00 -26.09 3.51
C LYS A 104 -60.48 -25.78 3.79
N ASP A 105 -61.17 -25.09 2.89
CA ASP A 105 -62.64 -24.94 2.91
C ASP A 105 -63.35 -25.95 1.98
N GLY A 106 -62.62 -26.94 1.48
CA GLY A 106 -63.13 -27.99 0.60
C GLY A 106 -62.53 -29.34 0.93
N ASP A 107 -63.30 -30.13 1.67
CA ASP A 107 -63.27 -31.58 1.71
C ASP A 107 -62.48 -32.29 2.83
N LYS A 108 -63.17 -33.32 3.30
CA LYS A 108 -63.03 -34.02 4.56
C LYS A 108 -62.40 -35.38 4.29
N GLY A 109 -61.12 -35.53 4.61
CA GLY A 109 -60.60 -36.76 5.19
C GLY A 109 -59.73 -37.69 4.33
N LYS A 110 -59.13 -38.63 5.06
CA LYS A 110 -58.35 -39.81 4.67
C LYS A 110 -56.86 -39.62 4.31
N ASP A 111 -56.03 -39.76 5.36
CA ASP A 111 -55.12 -40.89 5.57
C ASP A 111 -54.57 -41.60 4.31
N LYS A 112 -53.28 -41.43 4.03
CA LYS A 112 -52.32 -42.53 3.72
C LYS A 112 -50.90 -42.04 3.43
N ASP A 113 -49.98 -42.56 4.24
CA ASP A 113 -48.68 -43.18 3.90
C ASP A 113 -48.09 -43.00 2.49
N LYS A 114 -46.84 -42.51 2.44
CA LYS A 114 -45.69 -42.99 1.62
C LYS A 114 -44.48 -42.08 1.88
N LYS A 115 -43.48 -42.57 2.63
CA LYS A 115 -42.21 -43.13 2.14
C LYS A 115 -41.48 -42.20 1.16
N ASP A 116 -40.46 -41.51 1.65
CA ASP A 116 -39.34 -41.06 0.83
C ASP A 116 -38.02 -41.41 1.54
N GLU A 117 -37.23 -42.15 0.78
CA GLU A 117 -35.95 -42.76 1.08
C GLU A 117 -34.93 -41.97 0.27
N ASP A 118 -34.19 -41.05 0.89
CA ASP A 118 -33.07 -40.37 0.23
C ASP A 118 -32.02 -39.99 1.28
N GLU A 119 -31.11 -40.92 1.55
CA GLU A 119 -29.90 -40.68 2.33
C GLU A 119 -28.69 -40.99 1.44
N LYS A 120 -28.41 -40.09 0.48
CA LYS A 120 -27.09 -40.01 -0.16
C LYS A 120 -26.09 -39.50 0.87
N LYS A 121 -25.23 -40.40 1.32
CA LYS A 121 -24.07 -40.12 2.17
C LYS A 121 -22.92 -39.69 1.26
N ASP A 122 -22.57 -38.42 1.34
CA ASP A 122 -21.39 -37.81 0.72
C ASP A 122 -20.09 -38.42 1.30
N GLU A 123 -19.22 -38.87 0.41
CA GLU A 123 -17.81 -39.18 0.66
C GLU A 123 -16.96 -38.45 -0.40
N ASP A 124 -15.66 -38.26 -0.10
CA ASP A 124 -14.59 -37.59 -0.89
C ASP A 124 -14.42 -36.07 -0.57
N ASP A 125 -13.67 -35.67 0.46
CA ASP A 125 -12.21 -35.75 0.68
C ASP A 125 -11.35 -35.04 -0.38
N LYS A 126 -10.61 -34.05 0.11
CA LYS A 126 -9.40 -33.44 -0.46
C LYS A 126 -9.41 -32.98 -1.93
N LYS A 127 -9.32 -31.64 -2.09
CA LYS A 127 -8.17 -31.10 -2.83
C LYS A 127 -7.84 -29.63 -2.52
N LYS A 128 -6.61 -29.47 -2.05
CA LYS A 128 -5.69 -28.34 -2.26
C LYS A 128 -6.17 -26.94 -1.85
N GLU A 129 -5.82 -26.63 -0.60
CA GLU A 129 -5.18 -25.37 -0.27
C GLU A 129 -3.96 -25.15 -1.17
N GLU A 130 -4.15 -24.44 -2.27
CA GLU A 130 -3.07 -23.67 -2.89
C GLU A 130 -3.35 -22.21 -2.57
N ALA A 131 -2.80 -21.78 -1.43
CA ALA A 131 -2.61 -20.37 -1.13
C ALA A 131 -1.67 -19.80 -2.19
N SER A 132 -2.26 -19.33 -3.29
CA SER A 132 -1.59 -18.48 -4.26
C SER A 132 -1.19 -17.21 -3.53
N HIS A 133 0.09 -17.13 -3.15
CA HIS A 133 0.78 -15.93 -2.73
C HIS A 133 0.59 -14.87 -3.83
N VAL A 134 -0.48 -14.09 -3.72
CA VAL A 134 -0.58 -12.79 -4.39
C VAL A 134 0.66 -12.04 -3.92
N PRO A 135 1.59 -11.62 -4.81
CA PRO A 135 2.62 -10.72 -4.36
C PRO A 135 1.88 -9.51 -3.83
N GLU A 136 1.91 -9.35 -2.51
CA GLU A 136 1.51 -8.14 -1.83
C GLU A 136 2.33 -7.06 -2.51
N GLU A 137 1.72 -6.38 -3.47
CA GLU A 137 2.36 -5.44 -4.36
C GLU A 137 2.58 -4.20 -3.50
N GLU A 138 3.55 -4.32 -2.58
CA GLU A 138 4.00 -3.25 -1.72
C GLU A 138 4.19 -2.06 -2.64
N PRO A 139 3.48 -0.94 -2.40
CA PRO A 139 3.47 0.19 -3.30
C PRO A 139 4.91 0.58 -3.57
N ARG A 140 5.36 0.28 -4.79
CA ARG A 140 6.76 0.44 -5.17
C ARG A 140 7.15 1.92 -5.19
N VAL A 141 6.17 2.81 -5.09
CA VAL A 141 6.31 4.27 -5.07
C VAL A 141 5.87 4.82 -3.71
N PHE A 142 6.72 5.66 -3.13
CA PHE A 142 6.55 6.33 -1.86
C PHE A 142 6.69 7.84 -2.03
N GLU A 143 5.94 8.58 -1.25
CA GLU A 143 6.14 10.01 -1.03
C GLU A 143 6.74 10.21 0.37
N LEU A 144 7.77 11.05 0.47
CA LEU A 144 8.28 11.46 1.78
C LEU A 144 7.33 12.50 2.39
N LYS A 145 7.25 12.54 3.72
CA LYS A 145 6.64 13.70 4.37
C LYS A 145 7.40 14.99 4.03
N THR A 146 6.68 16.11 4.09
CA THR A 146 7.16 17.45 3.71
C THR A 146 8.47 17.84 4.39
N THR A 147 8.61 17.53 5.68
CA THR A 147 9.82 17.81 6.48
C THR A 147 11.06 17.11 5.93
N PHE A 148 10.96 15.80 5.66
CA PHE A 148 12.07 15.02 5.09
C PHE A 148 12.39 15.46 3.67
N TYR A 149 11.39 15.71 2.84
CA TYR A 149 11.61 16.21 1.49
C TYR A 149 12.33 17.58 1.50
N GLN A 150 11.93 18.50 2.37
CA GLN A 150 12.61 19.79 2.55
C GLN A 150 14.06 19.62 3.03
N GLN A 151 14.31 18.74 4.01
CA GLN A 151 15.67 18.44 4.46
C GLN A 151 16.55 17.92 3.32
N ARG A 152 16.01 17.08 2.43
CA ARG A 152 16.76 16.56 1.27
C ARG A 152 17.07 17.65 0.25
N LEU A 153 16.12 18.55 -0.03
CA LEU A 153 16.36 19.73 -0.85
C LEU A 153 17.44 20.64 -0.25
N LEU A 154 17.41 20.85 1.07
CA LEU A 154 18.42 21.62 1.79
C LEU A 154 19.80 20.97 1.71
N LYS A 155 19.90 19.65 1.95
CA LYS A 155 21.16 18.91 1.80
C LYS A 155 21.75 19.04 0.41
N LYS A 156 20.92 18.96 -0.65
CA LYS A 156 21.38 19.14 -2.03
C LYS A 156 21.89 20.55 -2.28
N ARG A 157 21.16 21.57 -1.82
CA ARG A 157 21.60 22.98 -1.90
C ARG A 157 22.90 23.22 -1.16
N GLN A 158 23.05 22.66 0.04
CA GLN A 158 24.27 22.75 0.84
C GLN A 158 25.44 22.05 0.15
N ALA A 159 25.22 20.89 -0.48
CA ALA A 159 26.25 20.19 -1.23
C ALA A 159 26.69 20.98 -2.48
N GLU A 160 25.76 21.60 -3.20
CA GLU A 160 26.07 22.48 -4.33
C GLU A 160 26.84 23.74 -3.88
N ALA A 161 26.42 24.37 -2.79
CA ALA A 161 27.11 25.52 -2.20
C ALA A 161 28.52 25.16 -1.74
N ALA A 162 28.69 24.05 -1.00
CA ALA A 162 29.99 23.58 -0.55
C ALA A 162 30.92 23.22 -1.73
N LYS A 163 30.38 22.70 -2.83
CA LYS A 163 31.14 22.47 -4.06
C LYS A 163 31.61 23.79 -4.68
N ALA A 164 30.73 24.78 -4.79
CA ALA A 164 31.06 26.11 -5.31
C ALA A 164 32.09 26.83 -4.43
N ASP A 165 31.99 26.71 -3.10
CA ASP A 165 32.95 27.26 -2.15
C ASP A 165 34.30 26.57 -2.25
N ARG A 166 34.33 25.23 -2.40
CA ARG A 166 35.56 24.47 -2.64
C ARG A 166 36.23 24.89 -3.95
N GLU A 167 35.47 25.08 -5.01
CA GLU A 167 35.98 25.58 -6.29
C GLU A 167 36.53 27.00 -6.15
N ARG A 168 35.85 27.88 -5.40
CA ARG A 168 36.35 29.23 -5.11
C ARG A 168 37.63 29.19 -4.29
N ALA A 169 37.72 28.31 -3.30
CA ALA A 169 38.91 28.15 -2.46
C ALA A 169 40.12 27.60 -3.21
N SER A 170 39.90 26.83 -4.27
CA SER A 170 40.97 26.34 -5.14
C SER A 170 41.56 27.41 -6.08
N LYS A 171 40.96 28.60 -6.18
CA LYS A 171 41.46 29.68 -7.03
C LYS A 171 42.71 30.34 -6.43
N PRO A 172 43.76 30.61 -7.23
CA PRO A 172 44.92 31.35 -6.76
C PRO A 172 44.48 32.76 -6.32
N GLY A 173 44.94 33.20 -5.14
CA GLY A 173 44.56 34.50 -4.56
C GLY A 173 43.24 34.51 -3.78
N TYR A 174 42.58 33.36 -3.57
CA TYR A 174 41.40 33.28 -2.69
C TYR A 174 41.75 33.50 -1.21
N PHE A 175 42.86 32.92 -0.76
CA PHE A 175 43.36 33.15 0.59
C PHE A 175 44.18 34.44 0.61
N PRO A 176 43.90 35.38 1.54
CA PRO A 176 44.73 36.55 1.70
C PRO A 176 46.15 36.14 2.10
N SER A 177 47.16 36.81 1.53
CA SER A 177 48.54 36.62 1.95
C SER A 177 48.71 37.07 3.40
N VAL A 178 49.46 36.29 4.18
CA VAL A 178 49.82 36.67 5.55
C VAL A 178 50.62 37.98 5.50
N PRO A 179 50.28 38.98 6.34
CA PRO A 179 51.07 40.21 6.44
C PRO A 179 52.53 39.90 6.78
N SER A 180 53.45 40.42 5.98
CA SER A 180 54.90 40.18 6.12
C SER A 180 55.58 41.14 7.10
N ASP A 181 54.88 42.18 7.55
CA ASP A 181 55.44 43.22 8.42
C ASP A 181 55.56 42.73 9.86
N ALA A 182 56.73 42.96 10.47
CA ALA A 182 56.91 42.70 11.89
C ALA A 182 55.99 43.64 12.70
N PRO A 183 55.33 43.15 13.77
CA PRO A 183 54.47 43.97 14.59
C PRO A 183 55.27 45.14 15.19
N THR A 184 54.88 46.37 14.87
CA THR A 184 55.47 47.58 15.46
C THR A 184 55.00 47.73 16.90
N ARG A 185 55.97 47.96 17.80
CA ARG A 185 55.76 48.12 19.26
C ARG A 185 55.35 49.54 19.61
#